data_AF-A0A849WUZ0-F1
#
_entry.id   AF-A0A849WUZ0-F1
#
_cell.length_a   1.000
_cell.length_b   1.000
_cell.length_c   1.000
_cell.angle_alpha   90.00
_cell.angle_beta   90.00
_cell.angle_gamma   90.00
#
_symmetry.space_group_name_H-M   'P 1'
#
loop_
_entity.id
_entity.type
_entity.pdbx_description
1 polymer ?
#
loop_
_entity_poly.entity_id
_entity_poly.type
_entity_poly.pdbx_seq_one_letter_code
_entity_poly.pdbx_strand_id
1 'polypeptide(L)'
;MVRCWGRMSLVAAMILGGCGPSATKVEGTGAPPSVTGGCTGGPSQAAVSVLWENPRAASGNAQLPFGSALSSAWAVGASLSGLRGNCLVDTGSFRVVSDDIYPSSIAVANSTNLMYPPDRPEFRQLASVWWASSAQKMVSSLGADFSGFASVDVIAHCALSSNAYFSPTYREICLGYKSLGGGKYVWASDDGDVVVHETGHALNHELASTSALNSTGEAGALDEAIADYWALTYFGNSKIGEGFLAALGASLVRDAAASHQYPDDMS
;
A
#
# COMPACT_ATOMS: atom_id res chain seq x y z
N MET A 1 -12.78 -30.38 5.34
CA MET A 1 -13.71 -30.36 6.50
C MET A 1 -13.16 -31.33 7.56
N VAL A 2 -12.37 -30.83 8.51
CA VAL A 2 -11.98 -31.50 9.77
C VAL A 2 -11.78 -30.40 10.82
N ARG A 3 -12.42 -30.57 11.98
CA ARG A 3 -12.29 -29.75 13.20
C ARG A 3 -11.11 -30.26 14.04
N CYS A 4 -10.46 -29.39 14.81
CA CYS A 4 -10.02 -29.73 16.16
C CYS A 4 -9.96 -28.53 17.12
N TRP A 5 -10.86 -28.54 18.13
CA TRP A 5 -10.77 -28.13 19.56
C TRP A 5 -10.25 -26.71 19.92
N GLY A 6 -10.83 -25.93 20.84
CA GLY A 6 -11.93 -26.15 21.79
C GLY A 6 -11.73 -25.36 23.09
N ARG A 7 -12.42 -24.21 23.21
CA ARG A 7 -12.88 -23.47 24.42
C ARG A 7 -11.88 -23.07 25.53
N MET A 8 -11.73 -21.74 25.71
CA MET A 8 -11.82 -21.08 27.03
C MET A 8 -12.36 -19.63 26.87
N SER A 9 -13.12 -19.19 27.88
CA SER A 9 -14.10 -18.10 27.85
C SER A 9 -13.56 -16.67 28.03
N LEU A 10 -14.19 -15.74 27.28
CA LEU A 10 -14.66 -14.39 27.65
C LEU A 10 -13.89 -13.60 28.74
N VAL A 11 -13.13 -12.57 28.35
CA VAL A 11 -13.47 -11.12 28.35
C VAL A 11 -12.23 -10.35 27.87
N ALA A 12 -12.44 -9.30 27.05
CA ALA A 12 -11.48 -8.52 26.27
C ALA A 12 -11.05 -9.16 24.93
N ALA A 13 -12.04 -9.40 24.07
CA ALA A 13 -11.86 -9.48 22.63
C ALA A 13 -12.14 -8.08 22.04
N MET A 14 -11.14 -7.50 21.36
CA MET A 14 -11.10 -6.30 20.50
C MET A 14 -9.67 -5.74 20.68
N ILE A 15 -8.69 -5.86 19.79
CA ILE A 15 -8.67 -5.83 18.32
C ILE A 15 -7.41 -6.61 17.87
N LEU A 16 -7.56 -7.90 17.60
CA LEU A 16 -6.80 -8.53 16.51
C LEU A 16 -7.62 -8.23 15.26
N GLY A 17 -7.29 -7.17 14.53
CA GLY A 17 -7.62 -7.16 13.11
C GLY A 17 -6.72 -8.23 12.49
N GLY A 18 -7.08 -9.50 12.43
CA GLY A 18 -8.37 -9.97 11.98
C GLY A 18 -8.44 -9.57 10.53
N CYS A 19 -7.97 -10.45 9.64
CA CYS A 19 -8.29 -10.37 8.22
C CYS A 19 -9.77 -10.00 8.16
N GLY A 20 -10.06 -8.76 7.75
CA GLY A 20 -11.42 -8.41 7.42
C GLY A 20 -11.91 -9.50 6.46
N PRO A 21 -13.19 -9.92 6.54
CA PRO A 21 -13.76 -10.64 5.41
C PRO A 21 -13.36 -9.85 4.17
N SER A 22 -12.76 -10.53 3.17
CA SER A 22 -12.37 -9.91 1.90
C SER A 22 -13.42 -8.88 1.59
N ALA A 23 -13.06 -7.59 1.63
CA ALA A 23 -14.04 -6.53 1.49
C ALA A 23 -14.74 -6.82 0.17
N THR A 24 -15.99 -7.28 0.25
CA THR A 24 -16.78 -7.56 -0.94
C THR A 24 -17.03 -6.20 -1.53
N LYS A 25 -16.22 -5.85 -2.52
CA LYS A 25 -16.56 -4.81 -3.49
C LYS A 25 -18.04 -5.02 -3.80
N VAL A 26 -18.87 -4.03 -3.49
CA VAL A 26 -20.24 -4.01 -4.02
C VAL A 26 -20.04 -4.19 -5.52
N GLU A 27 -20.61 -5.27 -6.07
CA GLU A 27 -20.41 -5.70 -7.46
C GLU A 27 -20.82 -4.58 -8.43
N GLY A 28 -19.92 -3.64 -8.67
CA GLY A 28 -19.81 -2.90 -9.91
C GLY A 28 -19.04 -3.82 -10.85
N THR A 29 -19.76 -4.47 -11.76
CA THR A 29 -19.29 -5.44 -12.77
C THR A 29 -18.43 -4.82 -13.87
N GLY A 30 -17.52 -3.91 -13.51
CA GLY A 30 -16.52 -3.37 -14.40
C GLY A 30 -15.13 -3.78 -13.93
N ALA A 31 -14.32 -4.32 -14.84
CA ALA A 31 -12.88 -4.10 -14.74
C ALA A 31 -12.63 -2.61 -14.43
N PRO A 32 -11.62 -2.25 -13.61
CA PRO A 32 -11.29 -0.85 -13.39
C PRO A 32 -11.16 -0.18 -14.77
N PRO A 33 -11.79 0.99 -14.99
CA PRO A 33 -11.77 1.61 -16.30
C PRO A 33 -10.31 1.79 -16.69
N SER A 34 -9.90 1.13 -17.77
CA SER A 34 -8.62 1.40 -18.40
C SER A 34 -8.55 2.90 -18.62
N VAL A 35 -7.47 3.55 -18.20
CA VAL A 35 -7.23 4.95 -18.57
C VAL A 35 -7.33 5.03 -20.10
N THR A 36 -8.43 5.58 -20.60
CA THR A 36 -8.68 5.66 -22.03
C THR A 36 -7.63 6.59 -22.64
N GLY A 37 -6.77 6.07 -23.54
CA GLY A 37 -5.84 6.90 -24.32
C GLY A 37 -4.36 6.62 -24.11
N GLY A 38 -3.93 5.37 -24.31
CA GLY A 38 -2.50 5.08 -24.48
C GLY A 38 -1.93 5.84 -25.69
N CYS A 39 -0.69 6.32 -25.57
CA CYS A 39 0.06 6.94 -26.66
C CYS A 39 1.21 6.04 -27.14
N THR A 40 1.86 6.42 -28.23
CA THR A 40 3.19 5.90 -28.58
C THR A 40 4.24 6.96 -28.28
N GLY A 41 5.37 6.56 -27.69
CA GLY A 41 6.50 7.47 -27.42
C GLY A 41 6.45 8.21 -26.09
N GLY A 42 5.70 7.70 -25.11
CA GLY A 42 5.83 8.15 -23.72
C GLY A 42 7.24 7.86 -23.15
N PRO A 43 7.60 8.47 -22.02
CA PRO A 43 8.90 8.28 -21.42
C PRO A 43 9.02 6.87 -20.80
N SER A 44 10.24 6.34 -20.73
CA SER A 44 10.58 5.12 -19.99
C SER A 44 10.94 5.39 -18.52
N GLN A 45 11.10 6.67 -18.17
CA GLN A 45 11.34 7.13 -16.81
C GLN A 45 10.79 8.55 -16.61
N ALA A 46 10.33 8.86 -15.40
CA ALA A 46 9.88 10.19 -15.03
C ALA A 46 10.33 10.56 -13.61
N ALA A 47 10.65 11.84 -13.41
CA ALA A 47 10.82 12.40 -12.08
C ALA A 47 9.45 12.51 -11.39
N VAL A 48 9.36 12.05 -10.14
CA VAL A 48 8.14 12.06 -9.31
C VAL A 48 8.46 12.58 -7.91
N SER A 49 7.44 13.09 -7.21
CA SER A 49 7.57 13.50 -5.82
C SER A 49 6.96 12.44 -4.90
N VAL A 50 7.62 12.13 -3.79
CA VAL A 50 7.15 11.17 -2.78
C VAL A 50 7.36 11.72 -1.38
N LEU A 51 6.57 11.28 -0.39
CA LEU A 51 6.92 11.44 1.02
C LEU A 51 7.81 10.29 1.45
N TRP A 52 8.91 10.59 2.14
CA TRP A 52 9.77 9.55 2.70
C TRP A 52 9.07 8.88 3.88
N GLU A 53 8.85 7.57 3.78
CA GLU A 53 8.19 6.72 4.77
C GLU A 53 6.76 7.13 5.09
N ASN A 54 6.54 8.25 5.78
CA ASN A 54 5.21 8.76 6.13
C ASN A 54 5.27 10.28 6.39
N PRO A 55 4.13 10.99 6.52
CA PRO A 55 4.15 12.44 6.74
C PRO A 55 4.87 12.89 8.02
N ARG A 56 4.85 12.10 9.09
CA ARG A 56 5.51 12.44 10.36
C ARG A 56 7.02 12.30 10.24
N ALA A 57 7.49 11.22 9.63
CA ALA A 57 8.90 10.98 9.32
C ALA A 57 9.43 12.04 8.33
N ALA A 58 8.75 12.23 7.20
CA ALA A 58 9.13 13.18 6.16
C ALA A 58 9.18 14.64 6.65
N SER A 59 8.30 15.02 7.58
CA SER A 59 8.30 16.36 8.17
C SER A 59 9.31 16.53 9.31
N GLY A 60 9.93 15.44 9.79
CA GLY A 60 10.72 15.45 11.03
C GLY A 60 9.90 15.77 12.28
N ASN A 61 8.57 15.61 12.21
CA ASN A 61 7.65 15.95 13.29
C ASN A 61 6.78 14.74 13.66
N ALA A 62 7.26 13.96 14.62
CA ALA A 62 6.52 12.84 15.19
C ALA A 62 5.17 13.22 15.82
N GLN A 63 4.89 14.50 16.06
CA GLN A 63 3.65 15.03 16.63
C GLN A 63 2.76 15.76 15.60
N LEU A 64 3.08 15.68 14.29
CA LEU A 64 2.28 16.30 13.23
C LEU A 64 0.80 15.88 13.37
N PRO A 65 -0.16 16.80 13.54
CA PRO A 65 -1.57 16.44 13.61
C PRO A 65 -2.00 15.74 12.30
N PHE A 66 -2.72 14.62 12.39
CA PHE A 66 -3.06 13.80 11.22
C PHE A 66 -3.85 14.56 10.13
N GLY A 67 -4.61 15.60 10.50
CA GLY A 67 -5.36 16.44 9.57
C GLY A 67 -4.63 17.69 9.08
N SER A 68 -3.31 17.74 9.24
CA SER A 68 -2.47 18.85 8.76
C SER A 68 -2.35 18.81 7.25
N ALA A 69 -2.29 19.99 6.62
CA ALA A 69 -1.93 20.07 5.21
C ALA A 69 -0.49 19.56 5.02
N LEU A 70 -0.30 18.71 4.02
CA LEU A 70 1.01 18.16 3.67
C LEU A 70 1.81 19.20 2.88
N SER A 71 3.04 19.50 3.32
CA SER A 71 3.89 20.48 2.66
C SER A 71 4.68 19.85 1.53
N SER A 72 4.76 20.53 0.38
CA SER A 72 5.68 20.15 -0.71
C SER A 72 7.14 20.17 -0.28
N ALA A 73 7.50 20.89 0.80
CA ALA A 73 8.85 20.89 1.34
C ALA A 73 9.25 19.56 2.01
N TRP A 74 8.29 18.70 2.33
CA TRP A 74 8.53 17.35 2.86
C TRP A 74 8.65 16.29 1.76
N ALA A 75 8.21 16.64 0.54
CA ALA A 75 8.31 15.74 -0.60
C ALA A 75 9.75 15.73 -1.13
N VAL A 76 10.27 14.54 -1.38
CA VAL A 76 11.57 14.34 -2.00
C VAL A 76 11.40 13.92 -3.46
N GLY A 77 12.33 14.35 -4.31
CA GLY A 77 12.37 13.94 -5.71
C GLY A 77 12.86 12.51 -5.85
N ALA A 78 12.16 11.72 -6.65
CA ALA A 78 12.50 10.35 -6.98
C ALA A 78 12.37 10.08 -8.49
N SER A 79 12.89 8.95 -8.95
CA SER A 79 12.80 8.53 -10.36
C SER A 79 11.95 7.27 -10.48
N LEU A 80 10.79 7.40 -11.12
CA LEU A 80 9.96 6.28 -11.52
C LEU A 80 10.48 5.76 -12.86
N SER A 81 11.12 4.59 -12.85
CA SER A 81 11.71 3.94 -14.04
C SER A 81 10.91 2.73 -14.46
N GLY A 82 11.16 2.24 -15.69
CA GLY A 82 10.51 1.04 -16.22
C GLY A 82 9.13 1.31 -16.83
N LEU A 83 8.80 2.58 -17.06
CA LEU A 83 7.55 2.95 -17.72
C LEU A 83 7.52 2.37 -19.14
N ARG A 84 6.35 1.86 -19.56
CA ARG A 84 6.20 1.17 -20.85
C ARG A 84 6.17 2.10 -22.07
N GLY A 85 6.27 3.42 -21.87
CA GLY A 85 6.22 4.41 -22.95
C GLY A 85 4.86 4.52 -23.64
N ASN A 86 3.79 4.09 -22.96
CA ASN A 86 2.41 4.09 -23.47
C ASN A 86 1.59 5.30 -22.96
N CYS A 87 2.25 6.34 -22.45
CA CYS A 87 1.64 7.48 -21.74
C CYS A 87 0.83 7.15 -20.47
N LEU A 88 0.85 5.90 -20.02
CA LEU A 88 0.27 5.49 -18.75
C LEU A 88 1.36 5.39 -17.69
N VAL A 89 0.98 5.59 -16.43
CA VAL A 89 1.83 5.21 -15.30
C VAL A 89 1.73 3.70 -15.14
N ASP A 90 2.50 2.98 -15.95
CA ASP A 90 2.53 1.52 -16.04
C ASP A 90 3.99 1.07 -16.17
N THR A 91 4.47 0.33 -15.16
CA THR A 91 5.83 -0.20 -15.09
C THR A 91 5.95 -1.64 -15.62
N GLY A 92 4.84 -2.23 -16.07
CA GLY A 92 4.69 -3.65 -16.37
C GLY A 92 4.30 -4.49 -15.14
N SER A 93 4.77 -4.11 -13.95
CA SER A 93 4.46 -4.80 -12.68
C SER A 93 3.41 -4.06 -11.85
N PHE A 94 3.42 -2.73 -11.87
CA PHE A 94 2.45 -1.90 -11.17
C PHE A 94 1.95 -0.81 -12.11
N ARG A 95 0.64 -0.56 -12.08
CA ARG A 95 0.02 0.50 -12.88
C ARG A 95 -1.01 1.29 -12.08
N VAL A 96 -1.06 2.59 -12.34
CA VAL A 96 -2.17 3.43 -11.87
C VAL A 96 -3.42 3.09 -12.68
N VAL A 97 -4.53 2.91 -11.99
CA VAL A 97 -5.88 2.84 -12.58
C VAL A 97 -6.74 3.99 -12.05
N SER A 98 -7.98 4.10 -12.51
CA SER A 98 -8.90 5.10 -11.96
C SER A 98 -9.09 4.90 -10.46
N ASP A 99 -8.95 5.99 -9.71
CA ASP A 99 -9.36 6.02 -8.30
C ASP A 99 -10.87 5.99 -8.16
N ASP A 100 -11.36 5.52 -7.01
CA ASP A 100 -12.80 5.53 -6.70
C ASP A 100 -13.28 6.94 -6.31
N ILE A 101 -12.45 7.69 -5.57
CA ILE A 101 -12.81 9.00 -5.02
C ILE A 101 -12.44 10.14 -5.97
N TYR A 102 -11.36 10.00 -6.74
CA TYR A 102 -10.90 10.98 -7.72
C TYR A 102 -10.82 10.42 -9.15
N PRO A 103 -11.91 9.86 -9.70
CA PRO A 103 -11.88 9.16 -11.00
C PRO A 103 -11.52 10.06 -12.19
N SER A 104 -11.60 11.39 -12.04
CA SER A 104 -11.22 12.36 -13.07
C SER A 104 -9.77 12.86 -12.98
N SER A 105 -9.04 12.51 -11.92
CA SER A 105 -7.68 12.97 -11.67
C SER A 105 -6.73 11.78 -11.76
N ILE A 106 -6.37 11.36 -12.96
CA ILE A 106 -5.48 10.21 -13.19
C ILE A 106 -4.14 10.73 -13.70
N ALA A 107 -3.06 10.34 -13.02
CA ALA A 107 -1.70 10.62 -13.44
C ALA A 107 -1.41 9.94 -14.78
N VAL A 108 -0.88 10.70 -15.72
CA VAL A 108 -0.47 10.22 -17.05
C VAL A 108 1.02 10.45 -17.24
N ALA A 109 1.69 9.50 -17.87
CA ALA A 109 3.13 9.58 -18.13
C ALA A 109 3.39 10.19 -19.52
N ASN A 110 2.98 11.44 -19.75
CA ASN A 110 3.21 12.14 -21.04
C ASN A 110 4.45 13.06 -21.02
N SER A 111 5.19 13.06 -19.92
CA SER A 111 6.28 13.98 -19.60
C SER A 111 7.33 13.25 -18.74
N THR A 112 8.61 13.62 -18.85
CA THR A 112 9.67 13.13 -17.97
C THR A 112 9.68 13.82 -16.59
N ASN A 113 8.83 14.82 -16.38
CA ASN A 113 8.67 15.53 -15.12
C ASN A 113 7.21 15.46 -14.67
N LEU A 114 6.93 14.63 -13.66
CA LEU A 114 5.62 14.36 -13.06
C LEU A 114 5.65 14.70 -11.56
N MET A 115 6.24 15.85 -11.22
CA MET A 115 6.37 16.33 -9.85
C MET A 115 5.07 17.05 -9.44
N TYR A 116 4.18 16.35 -8.75
CA TYR A 116 2.95 16.92 -8.20
C TYR A 116 3.14 17.28 -6.71
N PRO A 117 2.49 18.34 -6.21
CA PRO A 117 2.46 18.63 -4.78
C PRO A 117 1.52 17.67 -4.01
N PRO A 118 1.74 17.44 -2.69
CA PRO A 118 0.95 16.48 -1.90
C PRO A 118 -0.56 16.74 -1.77
N ASP A 119 -1.04 17.92 -2.14
CA ASP A 119 -2.47 18.27 -2.17
C ASP A 119 -3.18 17.81 -3.46
N ARG A 120 -2.44 17.22 -4.40
CA ARG A 120 -2.94 16.68 -5.66
C ARG A 120 -3.15 15.17 -5.60
N PRO A 121 -4.25 14.61 -6.13
CA PRO A 121 -4.43 13.15 -6.21
C PRO A 121 -3.29 12.45 -6.98
N GLU A 122 -2.79 13.07 -8.04
CA GLU A 122 -1.73 12.52 -8.88
C GLU A 122 -0.42 12.26 -8.10
N PHE A 123 -0.16 13.03 -7.04
CA PHE A 123 0.97 12.80 -6.14
C PHE A 123 0.92 11.42 -5.50
N ARG A 124 -0.22 11.07 -4.88
CA ARG A 124 -0.41 9.78 -4.19
C ARG A 124 -0.35 8.62 -5.18
N GLN A 125 -0.96 8.77 -6.36
CA GLN A 125 -0.90 7.73 -7.41
C GLN A 125 0.55 7.41 -7.84
N LEU A 126 1.34 8.45 -8.13
CA LEU A 126 2.74 8.29 -8.53
C LEU A 126 3.61 7.80 -7.39
N ALA A 127 3.41 8.33 -6.17
CA ALA A 127 4.14 7.89 -4.99
C ALA A 127 3.85 6.42 -4.68
N SER A 128 2.60 5.97 -4.77
CA SER A 128 2.24 4.57 -4.50
C SER A 128 2.85 3.61 -5.52
N VAL A 129 2.79 3.91 -6.82
CA VAL A 129 3.45 3.08 -7.84
C VAL A 129 4.97 3.10 -7.69
N TRP A 130 5.55 4.25 -7.32
CA TRP A 130 6.98 4.34 -7.06
C TRP A 130 7.41 3.49 -5.85
N TRP A 131 6.65 3.53 -4.74
CA TRP A 131 6.91 2.69 -3.58
C TRP A 131 6.77 1.20 -3.90
N ALA A 132 5.70 0.81 -4.58
CA ALA A 132 5.49 -0.58 -4.99
C ALA A 132 6.63 -1.09 -5.90
N SER A 133 7.03 -0.29 -6.88
CA SER A 133 8.16 -0.61 -7.77
C SER A 133 9.49 -0.67 -7.03
N SER A 134 9.67 0.16 -5.99
CA SER A 134 10.89 0.17 -5.18
C SER A 134 10.99 -1.06 -4.28
N ALA A 135 9.87 -1.49 -3.70
CA ALA A 135 9.79 -2.74 -2.94
C ALA A 135 10.12 -3.95 -3.82
N GLN A 136 9.52 -4.05 -5.02
CA GLN A 136 9.84 -5.12 -5.96
C GLN A 136 11.33 -5.13 -6.33
N LYS A 137 11.92 -3.96 -6.64
CA LYS A 137 13.36 -3.86 -6.95
C LYS A 137 14.24 -4.28 -5.77
N MET A 138 13.87 -3.92 -4.54
CA MET A 138 14.57 -4.38 -3.34
C MET A 138 14.55 -5.91 -3.28
N VAL A 139 13.39 -6.53 -3.41
CA VAL A 139 13.26 -8.01 -3.34
C VAL A 139 13.98 -8.68 -4.52
N SER A 140 13.91 -8.13 -5.74
CA SER A 140 14.70 -8.59 -6.88
C SER A 140 16.21 -8.51 -6.64
N SER A 141 16.68 -7.49 -5.93
CA SER A 141 18.11 -7.35 -5.61
C SER A 141 18.63 -8.47 -4.70
N LEU A 142 17.73 -9.16 -4.00
CA LEU A 142 18.04 -10.35 -3.18
C LEU A 142 18.03 -11.65 -4.00
N GLY A 143 17.75 -11.59 -5.31
CA GLY A 143 17.76 -12.74 -6.22
C GLY A 143 16.37 -13.27 -6.59
N ALA A 144 15.29 -12.60 -6.18
CA ALA A 144 13.94 -12.96 -6.61
C ALA A 144 13.71 -12.64 -8.10
N ASP A 145 13.13 -13.60 -8.83
CA ASP A 145 12.73 -13.41 -10.23
C ASP A 145 11.24 -13.06 -10.33
N PHE A 146 10.96 -11.89 -10.90
CA PHE A 146 9.61 -11.40 -11.17
C PHE A 146 9.31 -11.31 -12.67
N SER A 147 10.03 -12.05 -13.52
CA SER A 147 9.79 -12.09 -14.97
C SER A 147 8.37 -12.56 -15.33
N GLY A 148 7.75 -13.40 -14.47
CA GLY A 148 6.36 -13.85 -14.57
C GLY A 148 5.33 -12.97 -13.83
N PHE A 149 5.77 -11.95 -13.10
CA PHE A 149 4.90 -11.14 -12.26
C PHE A 149 3.91 -10.34 -13.10
N ALA A 150 2.65 -10.76 -13.08
CA ALA A 150 1.61 -10.03 -13.78
C ALA A 150 1.35 -8.67 -13.10
N SER A 151 0.89 -7.70 -13.90
CA SER A 151 0.63 -6.35 -13.41
C SER A 151 -0.37 -6.36 -12.25
N VAL A 152 -0.13 -5.47 -11.28
CA VAL A 152 -1.00 -5.16 -10.15
C VAL A 152 -1.53 -3.74 -10.31
N ASP A 153 -2.84 -3.57 -10.12
CA ASP A 153 -3.53 -2.29 -10.21
C ASP A 153 -3.39 -1.54 -8.89
N VAL A 154 -2.98 -0.28 -8.91
CA VAL A 154 -2.81 0.54 -7.71
C VAL A 154 -3.90 1.62 -7.70
N ILE A 155 -4.77 1.54 -6.68
CA ILE A 155 -5.86 2.50 -6.43
C ILE A 155 -5.46 3.32 -5.21
N ALA A 156 -4.94 4.52 -5.44
CA ALA A 156 -4.35 5.36 -4.39
C ALA A 156 -5.40 6.07 -3.52
N HIS A 157 -6.62 6.21 -4.03
CA HIS A 157 -7.78 6.75 -3.31
C HIS A 157 -8.98 5.82 -3.44
N CYS A 158 -8.83 4.64 -2.85
CA CYS A 158 -9.87 3.63 -2.82
C CYS A 158 -11.03 4.08 -1.92
N ALA A 159 -12.27 3.74 -2.27
CA ALA A 159 -13.48 4.06 -1.51
C ALA A 159 -13.64 3.12 -0.28
N LEU A 160 -12.55 2.96 0.46
CA LEU A 160 -12.42 2.07 1.61
C LEU A 160 -12.10 2.90 2.86
N SER A 161 -12.97 2.84 3.86
CA SER A 161 -12.74 3.53 5.12
C SER A 161 -11.89 2.68 6.06
N SER A 162 -10.90 3.32 6.67
CA SER A 162 -10.07 2.81 7.77
C SER A 162 -9.31 1.52 7.45
N ASN A 163 -8.97 1.28 6.18
CA ASN A 163 -8.23 0.10 5.79
C ASN A 163 -7.45 0.31 4.48
N ALA A 164 -6.47 -0.56 4.23
CA ALA A 164 -5.84 -0.80 2.94
C ALA A 164 -5.79 -2.34 2.73
N TYR A 165 -5.64 -2.78 1.48
CA TYR A 165 -5.46 -4.21 1.20
C TYR A 165 -4.79 -4.46 -0.15
N PHE A 166 -4.15 -5.62 -0.26
CA PHE A 166 -3.93 -6.33 -1.53
C PHE A 166 -5.00 -7.41 -1.75
N SER A 167 -5.50 -7.52 -2.99
CA SER A 167 -6.40 -8.59 -3.40
C SER A 167 -5.71 -9.51 -4.43
N PRO A 168 -5.44 -10.78 -4.09
CA PRO A 168 -4.91 -11.73 -5.06
C PRO A 168 -5.91 -12.05 -6.18
N THR A 169 -7.21 -11.96 -5.89
CA THR A 169 -8.28 -12.24 -6.85
C THR A 169 -8.33 -11.19 -7.96
N TYR A 170 -8.26 -9.91 -7.59
CA TYR A 170 -8.35 -8.80 -8.54
C TYR A 170 -6.98 -8.26 -8.99
N ARG A 171 -5.90 -8.73 -8.36
CA ARG A 171 -4.53 -8.20 -8.50
C ARG A 171 -4.53 -6.68 -8.33
N GLU A 172 -5.11 -6.21 -7.24
CA GLU A 172 -5.20 -4.79 -6.94
C GLU A 172 -4.68 -4.49 -5.54
N ILE A 173 -4.06 -3.33 -5.39
CA ILE A 173 -3.76 -2.68 -4.11
C ILE A 173 -4.76 -1.54 -3.96
N CYS A 174 -5.60 -1.62 -2.94
CA CYS A 174 -6.59 -0.60 -2.59
C CYS A 174 -6.11 0.16 -1.36
N LEU A 175 -5.76 1.43 -1.54
CA LEU A 175 -5.28 2.32 -0.49
C LEU A 175 -6.44 3.22 -0.05
N GLY A 176 -7.05 2.87 1.07
CA GLY A 176 -8.19 3.59 1.62
C GLY A 176 -7.79 4.81 2.45
N TYR A 177 -8.71 5.23 3.31
CA TYR A 177 -8.58 6.49 4.05
C TYR A 177 -9.21 6.46 5.43
N LYS A 178 -8.75 7.34 6.33
CA LYS A 178 -9.45 7.70 7.56
C LYS A 178 -10.08 9.07 7.39
N SER A 179 -11.41 9.16 7.46
CA SER A 179 -12.09 10.46 7.55
C SER A 179 -11.87 11.06 8.93
N LEU A 180 -11.44 12.32 8.96
CA LEU A 180 -11.34 13.15 10.17
C LEU A 180 -12.55 14.08 10.33
N GLY A 181 -13.56 13.96 9.45
CA GLY A 181 -14.65 14.92 9.33
C GLY A 181 -14.25 16.19 8.58
N GLY A 182 -15.24 17.00 8.22
CA GLY A 182 -15.01 18.29 7.53
C GLY A 182 -14.30 18.19 6.17
N GLY A 183 -14.45 17.04 5.47
CA GLY A 183 -13.80 16.79 4.18
C GLY A 183 -12.29 16.51 4.26
N LYS A 184 -11.76 16.23 5.46
CA LYS A 184 -10.35 15.90 5.66
C LYS A 184 -10.15 14.39 5.77
N TYR A 185 -9.08 13.92 5.14
CA TYR A 185 -8.72 12.50 5.07
C TYR A 185 -7.25 12.30 5.41
N VAL A 186 -6.95 11.19 6.07
CA VAL A 186 -5.60 10.61 6.15
C VAL A 186 -5.57 9.43 5.21
N TRP A 187 -4.72 9.48 4.18
CA TRP A 187 -4.68 8.44 3.16
C TRP A 187 -3.65 7.38 3.50
N ALA A 188 -3.97 6.11 3.27
CA ALA A 188 -2.98 5.04 3.33
C ALA A 188 -1.86 5.25 2.31
N SER A 189 -2.17 5.87 1.17
CA SER A 189 -1.20 6.20 0.11
C SER A 189 -0.21 7.33 0.46
N ASP A 190 -0.45 8.09 1.54
CA ASP A 190 0.55 9.03 2.08
C ASP A 190 1.60 8.33 2.96
N ASP A 191 1.34 7.08 3.34
CA ASP A 191 2.17 6.25 4.21
C ASP A 191 2.87 5.16 3.37
N GLY A 192 4.11 5.45 2.97
CA GLY A 192 4.95 4.57 2.17
C GLY A 192 5.19 3.21 2.81
N ASP A 193 5.25 3.12 4.14
CA ASP A 193 5.37 1.82 4.83
C ASP A 193 4.12 0.95 4.62
N VAL A 194 2.93 1.53 4.62
CA VAL A 194 1.66 0.87 4.29
C VAL A 194 1.66 0.46 2.82
N VAL A 195 2.08 1.33 1.90
CA VAL A 195 2.15 0.96 0.48
C VAL A 195 3.10 -0.21 0.25
N VAL A 196 4.27 -0.22 0.89
CA VAL A 196 5.24 -1.31 0.78
C VAL A 196 4.69 -2.58 1.44
N HIS A 197 3.98 -2.49 2.56
CA HIS A 197 3.28 -3.62 3.19
C HIS A 197 2.26 -4.26 2.23
N GLU A 198 1.36 -3.48 1.65
CA GLU A 198 0.38 -4.02 0.69
C GLU A 198 1.04 -4.59 -0.58
N THR A 199 2.13 -3.97 -1.02
CA THR A 199 2.96 -4.51 -2.10
C THR A 199 3.60 -5.83 -1.69
N GLY A 200 4.04 -5.94 -0.42
CA GLY A 200 4.63 -7.13 0.17
C GLY A 200 3.75 -8.35 -0.01
N HIS A 201 2.43 -8.23 0.23
CA HIS A 201 1.49 -9.31 -0.06
C HIS A 201 1.52 -9.75 -1.53
N ALA A 202 1.51 -8.80 -2.48
CA ALA A 202 1.59 -9.13 -3.90
C ALA A 202 2.88 -9.90 -4.24
N LEU A 203 4.02 -9.46 -3.70
CA LEU A 203 5.30 -10.12 -3.91
C LEU A 203 5.35 -11.51 -3.26
N ASN A 204 4.89 -11.62 -2.02
CA ASN A 204 4.83 -12.88 -1.28
C ASN A 204 3.99 -13.92 -2.02
N HIS A 205 2.84 -13.51 -2.56
CA HIS A 205 1.92 -14.40 -3.28
C HIS A 205 2.49 -14.85 -4.61
N GLU A 206 3.30 -14.03 -5.28
CA GLU A 206 4.04 -14.46 -6.47
C GLU A 206 5.17 -15.44 -6.13
N LEU A 207 5.92 -15.17 -5.05
CA LEU A 207 7.05 -15.99 -4.64
C LEU A 207 6.64 -17.31 -3.99
N ALA A 208 5.42 -17.40 -3.47
CA ALA A 208 4.89 -18.61 -2.88
C ALA A 208 4.65 -19.68 -3.95
N SER A 209 5.19 -20.88 -3.72
CA SER A 209 4.96 -22.04 -4.59
C SER A 209 3.54 -22.61 -4.52
N THR A 210 2.71 -22.10 -3.61
CA THR A 210 1.33 -22.51 -3.37
C THR A 210 0.49 -21.30 -2.96
N SER A 211 -0.83 -21.41 -3.07
CA SER A 211 -1.76 -20.39 -2.57
C SER A 211 -1.90 -20.38 -1.04
N ALA A 212 -0.95 -20.96 -0.29
CA ALA A 212 -1.03 -21.06 1.16
C ALA A 212 -0.98 -19.70 1.85
N LEU A 213 -0.26 -18.72 1.29
CA LEU A 213 -0.25 -17.34 1.82
C LEU A 213 -1.58 -16.60 1.57
N ASN A 214 -2.44 -17.13 0.71
CA ASN A 214 -3.79 -16.60 0.47
C ASN A 214 -4.80 -17.10 1.53
N SER A 215 -4.33 -17.79 2.58
CA SER A 215 -5.17 -18.47 3.57
C SER A 215 -5.12 -17.82 4.95
N THR A 216 -6.14 -18.11 5.76
CA THR A 216 -6.27 -17.58 7.13
C THR A 216 -5.46 -18.39 8.15
N GLY A 217 -5.22 -17.83 9.34
CA GLY A 217 -4.55 -18.51 10.44
C GLY A 217 -3.05 -18.27 10.44
N GLU A 218 -2.25 -19.30 10.72
CA GLU A 218 -0.79 -19.17 10.81
C GLU A 218 -0.15 -18.75 9.48
N ALA A 219 -0.64 -19.27 8.35
CA ALA A 219 -0.12 -18.90 7.04
C ALA A 219 -0.42 -17.44 6.69
N GLY A 220 -1.60 -16.93 7.06
CA GLY A 220 -1.93 -15.51 6.91
C GLY A 220 -1.10 -14.62 7.83
N ALA A 221 -0.87 -15.05 9.08
CA ALA A 221 0.01 -14.33 10.00
C ALA A 221 1.46 -14.27 9.49
N LEU A 222 1.94 -15.32 8.82
CA LEU A 222 3.24 -15.31 8.14
C LEU A 222 3.26 -14.34 6.96
N ASP A 223 2.20 -14.28 6.16
CA ASP A 223 2.10 -13.34 5.04
C ASP A 223 2.16 -11.89 5.51
N GLU A 224 1.38 -11.54 6.54
CA GLU A 224 1.42 -10.23 7.22
C GLU A 224 2.81 -9.90 7.77
N ALA A 225 3.44 -10.85 8.48
CA ALA A 225 4.75 -10.64 9.07
C ALA A 225 5.85 -10.44 8.01
N ILE A 226 5.76 -11.14 6.88
CA ILE A 226 6.71 -10.97 5.77
C ILE A 226 6.44 -9.64 5.04
N ALA A 227 5.18 -9.26 4.84
CA ALA A 227 4.81 -7.96 4.29
C ALA A 227 5.35 -6.80 5.15
N ASP A 228 5.19 -6.90 6.48
CA ASP A 228 5.80 -5.99 7.44
C ASP A 228 7.34 -5.99 7.32
N TYR A 229 7.95 -7.18 7.28
CA TYR A 229 9.41 -7.31 7.15
C TYR A 229 9.95 -6.55 5.94
N TRP A 230 9.26 -6.59 4.78
CA TRP A 230 9.67 -5.82 3.61
C TRP A 230 9.63 -4.31 3.84
N ALA A 231 8.55 -3.79 4.43
CA ALA A 231 8.43 -2.37 4.74
C ALA A 231 9.50 -1.91 5.74
N LEU A 232 9.65 -2.63 6.85
CA LEU A 232 10.63 -2.35 7.89
C LEU A 232 12.07 -2.39 7.34
N THR A 233 12.38 -3.39 6.52
CA THR A 233 13.70 -3.53 5.89
C THR A 233 13.99 -2.38 4.93
N TYR A 234 13.01 -1.97 4.14
CA TYR A 234 13.18 -0.89 3.17
C TYR A 234 13.45 0.44 3.88
N PHE A 235 12.68 0.78 4.92
CA PHE A 235 12.77 2.06 5.60
C PHE A 235 13.83 2.11 6.71
N GLY A 236 14.27 0.95 7.21
CA GLY A 236 15.14 0.88 8.38
C GLY A 236 14.47 1.38 9.67
N ASN A 237 13.14 1.34 9.72
CA ASN A 237 12.32 1.63 10.89
C ASN A 237 11.77 0.32 11.45
N SER A 238 11.63 0.23 12.78
CA SER A 238 11.00 -0.93 13.44
C SER A 238 9.48 -0.83 13.50
N LYS A 239 8.90 0.32 13.12
CA LYS A 239 7.46 0.58 13.21
C LYS A 239 6.80 0.69 11.85
N ILE A 240 5.54 0.28 11.78
CA ILE A 240 4.68 0.43 10.60
C ILE A 240 3.43 1.23 10.92
N GLY A 241 3.05 2.11 10.00
CA GLY A 241 1.78 2.82 9.98
C GLY A 241 1.73 4.00 10.94
N GLU A 242 2.87 4.63 11.22
CA GLU A 242 2.94 5.79 12.12
C GLU A 242 2.18 7.01 11.57
N GLY A 243 1.86 7.04 10.27
CA GLY A 243 0.96 7.99 9.66
C GLY A 243 -0.49 7.51 9.68
N PHE A 244 -0.82 6.53 8.84
CA PHE A 244 -2.19 6.10 8.57
C PHE A 244 -2.79 5.28 9.72
N LEU A 245 -2.14 4.20 10.17
CA LEU A 245 -2.67 3.34 11.22
C LEU A 245 -2.75 4.07 12.56
N ALA A 246 -1.78 4.92 12.87
CA ALA A 246 -1.83 5.77 14.05
C ALA A 246 -3.04 6.73 14.06
N ALA A 247 -3.52 7.16 12.89
CA ALA A 247 -4.75 7.95 12.77
C ALA A 247 -6.03 7.12 13.00
N LEU A 248 -5.95 5.81 12.85
CA LEU A 248 -7.01 4.86 13.20
C LEU A 248 -7.01 4.57 14.72
N GLY A 249 -5.82 4.57 15.33
CA GLY A 249 -5.58 4.43 16.76
C GLY A 249 -4.13 4.02 17.03
N ALA A 250 -3.49 4.59 18.05
CA ALA A 250 -2.08 4.34 18.36
C ALA A 250 -1.75 2.85 18.62
N SER A 251 -2.73 2.06 19.09
CA SER A 251 -2.59 0.61 19.29
C SER A 251 -2.56 -0.20 17.99
N LEU A 252 -2.79 0.42 16.83
CA LEU A 252 -2.74 -0.23 15.52
C LEU A 252 -1.35 -0.13 14.87
N VAL A 253 -0.45 0.69 15.43
CA VAL A 253 0.96 0.74 15.02
C VAL A 253 1.64 -0.55 15.47
N ARG A 254 2.29 -1.24 14.53
CA ARG A 254 3.06 -2.46 14.82
C ARG A 254 4.53 -2.11 15.01
N ASP A 255 5.17 -2.65 16.04
CA ASP A 255 6.59 -2.41 16.36
C ASP A 255 7.34 -3.74 16.44
N ALA A 256 8.16 -4.05 15.43
CA ALA A 256 8.96 -5.27 15.38
C ALA A 256 10.11 -5.30 16.40
N ALA A 257 10.44 -4.18 17.04
CA ALA A 257 11.38 -4.15 18.14
C ALA A 257 10.72 -4.46 19.50
N ALA A 258 9.39 -4.53 19.55
CA ALA A 258 8.70 -4.92 20.77
C ALA A 258 8.87 -6.42 21.02
N SER A 259 9.28 -6.76 22.25
CA SER A 259 9.42 -8.14 22.69
C SER A 259 8.06 -8.74 23.02
N HIS A 260 7.36 -9.24 22.00
CA HIS A 260 6.13 -10.00 22.17
C HIS A 260 6.44 -11.48 22.41
N GLN A 261 5.75 -12.09 23.36
CA GLN A 261 5.81 -13.49 23.74
C GLN A 261 4.56 -14.22 23.24
N TYR A 262 4.76 -15.28 22.47
CA TYR A 262 3.69 -16.20 22.13
C TYR A 262 3.41 -17.14 23.32
N PRO A 263 2.13 -17.40 23.68
CA PRO A 263 0.90 -16.86 23.10
C PRO A 263 0.36 -15.61 23.82
N ASP A 264 1.06 -15.11 24.84
CA ASP A 264 0.57 -14.07 25.76
C ASP A 264 0.24 -12.75 25.06
N ASP A 265 0.92 -12.45 23.95
CA ASP A 265 0.72 -11.25 23.13
C ASP A 265 -0.19 -11.49 21.89
N MET A 266 -0.89 -12.63 21.81
CA MET A 266 -1.82 -12.96 20.72
C MET A 266 -3.27 -12.51 21.00
N SER A 267 -3.54 -11.68 22.03
CA SER A 267 -4.89 -11.31 22.48
C SER A 267 -5.33 -9.89 22.09
#